data_AF-A0A0L8HP51-F1
#
_entry.id   AF-A0A0L8HP51-F1
#
_cell.length_a   1.000
_cell.length_b   1.000
_cell.length_c   1.000
_cell.angle_alpha   90.00
_cell.angle_beta   90.00
_cell.angle_gamma   90.00
#
_symmetry.space_group_name_H-M   'P 1'
#
loop_
_entity.id
_entity.type
_entity.pdbx_description
1 polymer ?
#
loop_
_entity_poly.entity_id
_entity_poly.type
_entity_poly.pdbx_seq_one_letter_code
_entity_poly.pdbx_strand_id
1 'polypeptide(L)'
;MAVWLRSSIRNRSSGSSSNILIIPIFGVVVVIIIATIAIILIIIIIINTSTIIIITSTIVIIITSTIIIITSTIVIIITSTIIIIITSTIIIIIIIITSTIIIITSTIIIIITSTIIIIIITSTIIIIIIRTSTIINVNNFAVIFILI
;
A
#
# COMPACT_ATOMS: atom_id res chain seq x y z
N MET A 1 -35.31 10.29 -24.30
CA MET A 1 -35.94 11.35 -23.47
C MET A 1 -35.28 11.30 -22.09
N ALA A 2 -34.30 12.16 -21.84
CA ALA A 2 -33.56 12.16 -20.57
C ALA A 2 -34.25 13.11 -19.58
N VAL A 3 -34.78 12.56 -18.49
CA VAL A 3 -35.41 13.33 -17.42
C VAL A 3 -34.32 13.75 -16.43
N TRP A 4 -34.03 15.05 -16.38
CA TRP A 4 -33.10 15.65 -15.42
C TRP A 4 -33.82 15.86 -14.07
N LEU A 5 -33.48 15.07 -13.05
CA LEU A 5 -33.85 15.40 -11.67
C LEU A 5 -32.85 16.43 -11.13
N ARG A 6 -33.22 17.71 -11.20
CA ARG A 6 -32.53 18.79 -10.49
C ARG A 6 -32.81 18.65 -8.99
N SER A 7 -31.96 17.95 -8.25
CA SER A 7 -32.00 18.01 -6.79
C SER A 7 -31.27 19.28 -6.31
N SER A 8 -32.04 20.18 -5.71
CA SER A 8 -31.53 21.40 -5.07
C SER A 8 -30.89 21.02 -3.74
N ILE A 9 -29.58 20.76 -3.73
CA ILE A 9 -28.84 20.48 -2.49
C ILE A 9 -28.48 21.83 -1.85
N ARG A 10 -29.26 22.18 -0.83
CA ARG A 10 -29.14 23.42 -0.05
C ARG A 10 -27.85 23.36 0.78
N ASN A 11 -26.86 24.18 0.44
CA ASN A 11 -25.61 24.31 1.17
C ASN A 11 -25.89 25.00 2.53
N ARG A 12 -26.07 24.23 3.60
CA ARG A 12 -26.28 24.75 4.96
C ARG A 12 -24.94 24.84 5.68
N SER A 13 -24.37 26.04 5.69
CA SER A 13 -23.19 26.37 6.50
C SER A 13 -23.58 26.52 7.98
N SER A 14 -23.12 25.62 8.84
CA SER A 14 -23.15 25.81 10.29
C SER A 14 -21.77 25.55 10.88
N GLY A 15 -21.08 26.62 11.26
CA GLY A 15 -20.24 26.65 12.48
C GLY A 15 -18.80 26.13 12.44
N SER A 16 -18.25 25.71 11.30
CA SER A 16 -16.80 25.54 11.11
C SER A 16 -16.50 25.84 9.65
N SER A 17 -15.50 26.67 9.34
CA SER A 17 -15.27 27.27 8.02
C SER A 17 -14.71 26.29 6.98
N SER A 18 -15.27 25.10 6.86
CA SER A 18 -15.00 24.15 5.79
C SER A 18 -16.01 24.35 4.66
N ASN A 19 -15.52 24.75 3.49
CA ASN A 19 -16.34 24.82 2.28
C ASN A 19 -16.40 23.41 1.67
N ILE A 20 -17.61 22.85 1.57
CA ILE A 20 -17.86 21.51 1.00
C ILE A 20 -18.62 21.67 -0.31
N LEU A 21 -18.16 21.00 -1.37
CA LEU A 21 -18.81 20.95 -2.68
C LEU A 21 -19.01 19.50 -3.11
N ILE A 22 -20.24 19.13 -3.50
CA ILE A 22 -20.63 17.77 -3.87
C ILE A 22 -21.19 17.77 -5.30
N ILE A 23 -20.63 16.95 -6.18
CA ILE A 23 -21.02 16.83 -7.59
C ILE A 23 -21.44 15.38 -7.85
N PRO A 24 -22.75 15.09 -7.93
CA PRO A 24 -23.23 13.80 -8.38
C PRO A 24 -23.21 13.74 -9.92
N ILE A 25 -22.55 12.73 -10.46
CA ILE A 25 -22.49 12.40 -11.89
C ILE A 25 -22.95 10.94 -12.01
N PHE A 26 -23.48 10.50 -13.16
CA PHE A 26 -24.00 9.14 -13.29
C PHE A 26 -22.94 8.08 -12.91
N GLY A 27 -23.16 7.37 -11.81
CA GLY A 27 -22.24 6.34 -11.28
C GLY A 27 -21.01 6.87 -10.52
N VAL A 28 -20.84 8.18 -10.37
CA VAL A 28 -19.69 8.81 -9.69
C VAL A 28 -20.13 9.93 -8.76
N VAL A 29 -19.62 9.95 -7.53
CA VAL A 29 -19.79 11.09 -6.60
C VAL A 29 -18.44 11.73 -6.34
N VAL A 30 -18.32 13.03 -6.57
CA VAL A 30 -17.13 13.82 -6.24
C VAL A 30 -17.44 14.74 -5.06
N VAL A 31 -16.64 14.66 -4.00
CA VAL A 31 -16.70 15.55 -2.83
C VAL A 31 -15.38 16.33 -2.72
N ILE A 32 -15.48 17.65 -2.64
CA ILE A 32 -14.35 18.56 -2.48
C ILE A 32 -14.49 19.26 -1.13
N ILE A 33 -13.47 19.16 -0.29
CA ILE A 33 -13.42 19.82 1.02
C ILE A 33 -12.21 20.74 1.05
N ILE A 34 -12.46 22.00 1.42
CA ILE A 34 -11.43 23.02 1.63
C ILE A 34 -11.50 23.47 3.09
N ALA A 35 -10.43 23.23 3.84
CA ALA A 35 -10.23 23.83 5.16
C ALA A 35 -9.47 25.15 5.02
N THR A 36 -9.86 26.19 5.77
CA THR A 36 -9.25 27.52 5.68
C THR A 36 -8.06 27.74 6.64
N ILE A 37 -8.00 26.98 7.74
CA ILE A 37 -6.91 27.07 8.74
C ILE A 37 -5.60 26.45 8.23
N ALA A 38 -5.69 25.57 7.23
CA ALA A 38 -4.58 25.07 6.41
C ALA A 38 -5.16 24.73 5.03
N ILE A 39 -4.51 25.13 3.93
CA ILE A 39 -4.95 24.85 2.54
C ILE A 39 -4.83 23.34 2.27
N ILE A 40 -5.78 22.59 2.80
CA ILE A 40 -5.88 21.15 2.65
C ILE A 40 -7.04 20.93 1.69
N LEU A 41 -6.68 20.50 0.48
CA LEU A 41 -7.64 20.05 -0.53
C LEU A 41 -7.81 18.54 -0.37
N ILE A 42 -9.05 18.13 -0.11
CA ILE A 42 -9.45 16.72 -0.12
C ILE A 42 -10.44 16.53 -1.27
N ILE A 43 -10.14 15.57 -2.14
CA ILE A 43 -11.04 15.13 -3.20
C ILE A 43 -11.39 13.67 -2.92
N ILE A 44 -12.68 13.36 -2.83
CA ILE A 44 -13.18 12.00 -2.68
C ILE A 44 -13.98 11.67 -3.93
N ILE A 45 -13.60 10.59 -4.62
CA ILE A 45 -14.29 10.06 -5.80
C ILE A 45 -14.81 8.68 -5.43
N ILE A 46 -16.11 8.49 -5.54
CA ILE A 46 -16.77 7.21 -5.26
C ILE A 46 -17.29 6.66 -6.58
N ILE A 47 -16.85 5.45 -6.95
CA ILE A 47 -17.28 4.75 -8.17
C ILE A 47 -17.69 3.33 -7.76
N ASN A 48 -18.99 3.06 -7.79
CA ASN A 48 -19.57 1.78 -7.34
C ASN A 48 -19.10 1.39 -5.92
N THR A 49 -18.28 0.34 -5.77
CA THR A 49 -17.72 -0.14 -4.48
C THR A 49 -16.28 0.34 -4.23
N SER A 50 -15.75 1.19 -5.10
CA SER A 50 -14.39 1.74 -4.98
C SER A 50 -14.42 3.21 -4.55
N THR A 51 -13.42 3.61 -3.78
CA THR A 51 -13.23 4.99 -3.35
C THR A 51 -11.79 5.43 -3.60
N ILE A 52 -11.64 6.65 -4.10
CA ILE A 52 -10.34 7.31 -4.29
C ILE A 52 -10.37 8.57 -3.44
N ILE A 53 -9.37 8.73 -2.58
CA ILE A 53 -9.19 9.88 -1.71
C ILE A 53 -7.86 10.52 -2.08
N ILE A 54 -7.90 11.76 -2.53
CA ILE A 54 -6.72 12.56 -2.82
C ILE A 54 -6.61 13.61 -1.72
N ILE A 55 -5.52 13.58 -0.98
CA ILE A 55 -5.19 14.54 0.08
C ILE A 55 -3.85 15.16 -0.31
N THR A 56 -3.87 16.43 -0.69
CA THR A 56 -2.67 17.16 -1.15
C THR A 56 -1.89 16.39 -2.24
N SER A 57 -0.78 15.73 -1.89
CA SER A 57 0.09 14.95 -2.78
C SER A 57 0.00 13.42 -2.57
N THR A 58 -0.95 12.97 -1.74
CA THR A 58 -1.15 11.57 -1.41
C THR A 58 -2.46 11.08 -2.03
N ILE A 59 -2.41 9.93 -2.68
CA ILE A 59 -3.58 9.26 -3.25
C ILE A 59 -3.80 7.96 -2.48
N VAL A 60 -4.99 7.78 -1.94
CA VAL A 60 -5.45 6.54 -1.33
C VAL A 60 -6.57 5.95 -2.17
N ILE A 61 -6.41 4.73 -2.62
CA ILE A 61 -7.39 4.00 -3.42
C ILE A 61 -7.84 2.80 -2.60
N ILE A 62 -9.15 2.67 -2.40
CA ILE A 62 -9.76 1.54 -1.71
C ILE A 62 -10.67 0.85 -2.71
N ILE A 63 -10.32 -0.39 -3.06
CA ILE A 63 -11.11 -1.23 -3.96
C ILE A 63 -11.39 -2.52 -3.21
N THR A 64 -12.67 -2.77 -2.92
CA THR A 64 -13.14 -3.96 -2.19
C THR A 64 -12.39 -4.20 -0.87
N SER A 65 -11.39 -5.07 -0.86
CA SER A 65 -10.55 -5.44 0.29
C SER A 65 -9.08 -5.06 0.11
N THR A 66 -8.78 -4.20 -0.86
CA THR A 66 -7.44 -3.72 -1.20
C THR A 66 -7.33 -2.23 -0.95
N ILE A 67 -6.23 -1.81 -0.33
CA ILE A 67 -5.89 -0.42 -0.09
C ILE A 67 -4.56 -0.14 -0.78
N ILE A 68 -4.50 0.91 -1.60
CA ILE A 68 -3.29 1.38 -2.26
C ILE A 68 -3.05 2.82 -1.81
N ILE A 69 -1.87 3.08 -1.26
CA ILE A 69 -1.43 4.42 -0.84
C ILE A 69 -0.26 4.81 -1.71
N ILE A 70 -0.36 5.95 -2.37
CA ILE A 70 0.66 6.48 -3.28
C ILE A 70 1.06 7.86 -2.78
N THR A 71 2.34 8.02 -2.49
CA THR A 71 2.99 9.32 -2.26
C THR A 71 4.01 9.58 -3.36
N SER A 72 4.75 10.68 -3.27
CA SER A 72 5.81 11.00 -4.23
C SER A 72 6.94 9.97 -4.29
N THR A 73 7.15 9.20 -3.22
CA THR A 73 8.30 8.29 -3.10
C THR A 73 7.94 6.88 -2.68
N ILE A 74 6.69 6.64 -2.26
CA ILE A 74 6.26 5.37 -1.66
C ILE A 74 4.95 4.92 -2.29
N VAL A 75 4.88 3.65 -2.65
CA VAL A 75 3.62 2.95 -2.95
C VAL A 75 3.44 1.84 -1.93
N ILE A 76 2.29 1.81 -1.25
CA ILE A 76 1.91 0.75 -0.32
C ILE A 76 0.67 0.06 -0.85
N ILE A 77 0.69 -1.26 -0.97
CA ILE A 77 -0.45 -2.09 -1.35
C ILE A 77 -0.75 -3.03 -0.20
N ILE A 78 -1.97 -2.99 0.31
CA ILE A 78 -2.44 -3.82 1.42
C ILE A 78 -3.61 -4.65 0.92
N THR A 79 -3.49 -5.96 1.05
CA THR A 79 -4.58 -6.93 0.87
C THR A 79 -4.81 -7.68 2.19
N SER A 80 -5.75 -8.62 2.20
CA SER A 80 -6.01 -9.47 3.38
C SER A 80 -4.82 -10.36 3.78
N THR A 81 -3.89 -10.64 2.86
CA THR A 81 -2.81 -11.61 3.08
C THR A 81 -1.42 -11.04 2.82
N ILE A 82 -1.31 -9.93 2.11
CA ILE A 82 -0.03 -9.38 1.64
C ILE A 82 0.01 -7.88 1.88
N ILE A 83 1.15 -7.39 2.35
CA ILE A 83 1.52 -5.97 2.34
C ILE A 83 2.75 -5.80 1.46
N ILE A 84 2.69 -4.87 0.50
CA ILE A 84 3.82 -4.53 -0.38
C ILE A 84 4.14 -3.05 -0.16
N ILE A 85 5.40 -2.73 0.11
CA ILE A 85 5.91 -1.36 0.22
C ILE A 85 7.00 -1.21 -0.83
N ILE A 86 6.84 -0.22 -1.71
CA ILE A 86 7.76 0.06 -2.80
C ILE A 86 8.27 1.48 -2.59
N THR A 87 9.59 1.62 -2.52
CA THR A 87 10.28 2.91 -2.58
C THR A 87 11.16 2.94 -3.83
N SER A 88 11.91 4.04 -4.04
CA SER A 88 12.85 4.15 -5.15
C SER A 88 13.98 3.11 -5.13
N THR A 89 14.29 2.53 -3.96
CA THR A 89 15.45 1.65 -3.78
C THR A 89 15.13 0.32 -3.14
N ILE A 90 13.96 0.19 -2.51
CA ILE A 90 13.60 -0.97 -1.68
C ILE A 90 12.18 -1.43 -2.04
N ILE A 91 12.00 -2.74 -2.15
CA ILE A 91 10.70 -3.38 -2.15
C ILE A 91 10.62 -4.30 -0.94
N ILE A 92 9.60 -4.12 -0.10
CA ILE A 92 9.30 -4.99 1.03
C ILE A 92 7.97 -5.68 0.76
N ILE A 93 7.95 -7.01 0.87
CA ILE A 93 6.75 -7.83 0.75
C ILE A 93 6.60 -8.60 2.06
N ILE A 94 5.45 -8.45 2.70
CA ILE A 94 5.09 -9.15 3.93
C ILE A 94 3.92 -10.05 3.60
N ILE A 95 4.12 -11.36 3.74
CA ILE A 95 3.07 -12.37 3.55
C ILE A 95 2.63 -12.80 4.95
N ILE A 96 1.42 -12.39 5.30
CA ILE A 96 0.87 -12.51 6.66
C ILE A 96 0.66 -13.99 7.02
N ILE A 97 0.05 -14.76 6.10
CA ILE A 97 -0.35 -16.16 6.34
C ILE A 97 0.83 -17.08 6.68
N THR A 98 2.01 -16.80 6.15
CA THR A 98 3.22 -17.61 6.36
C THR A 98 4.21 -16.94 7.30
N SER A 99 3.90 -15.73 7.79
CA SER A 99 4.84 -14.89 8.54
C SER A 99 6.19 -14.73 7.82
N THR A 100 6.12 -14.46 6.51
CA THR A 100 7.34 -14.27 5.70
C THR A 100 7.52 -12.83 5.29
N ILE A 101 8.77 -12.38 5.32
CA ILE A 101 9.17 -11.04 4.92
C ILE A 101 10.22 -11.17 3.84
N ILE A 102 10.03 -10.47 2.73
CA ILE A 102 10.96 -10.39 1.62
C ILE A 102 11.38 -8.93 1.46
N ILE A 103 12.68 -8.66 1.48
CA ILE A 103 13.25 -7.34 1.28
C ILE A 103 14.15 -7.41 0.05
N ILE A 104 13.87 -6.58 -0.94
CA ILE A 104 14.61 -6.53 -2.20
C ILE A 104 15.19 -5.14 -2.35
N THR A 105 16.48 -5.09 -2.65
CA THR A 105 17.21 -3.90 -3.05
C THR A 105 17.88 -4.14 -4.40
N SER A 106 18.61 -3.17 -4.93
CA SER A 106 19.34 -3.35 -6.19
C SER A 106 20.38 -4.48 -6.17
N THR A 107 20.92 -4.83 -5.00
CA THR A 107 22.01 -5.80 -4.88
C THR A 107 21.74 -6.94 -3.90
N ILE A 108 20.72 -6.81 -3.06
CA ILE A 108 20.44 -7.74 -1.96
C ILE A 108 18.98 -8.17 -2.00
N ILE A 109 18.76 -9.48 -1.84
CA ILE A 109 17.45 -10.06 -1.52
C ILE A 109 17.55 -10.75 -0.16
N ILE A 110 16.62 -10.43 0.74
CA ILE A 110 16.52 -11.04 2.06
C ILE A 110 15.15 -11.71 2.17
N ILE A 111 15.12 -12.98 2.54
CA ILE A 111 13.90 -13.74 2.81
C ILE A 111 13.97 -14.21 4.26
N ILE A 112 13.01 -13.78 5.07
CA ILE A 112 12.89 -14.15 6.48
C ILE A 112 11.64 -14.98 6.62
N THR A 113 11.79 -16.18 7.19
CA THR A 113 10.71 -17.03 7.64
C THR A 113 10.86 -17.26 9.15
N SER A 114 9.92 -18.02 9.74
CA SER A 114 10.01 -18.39 11.16
C SER A 114 11.22 -19.27 11.52
N THR A 115 11.88 -19.89 10.52
CA THR A 115 12.95 -20.87 10.76
C THR A 115 14.24 -20.57 10.01
N ILE A 116 14.17 -19.78 8.93
CA ILE A 116 15.30 -19.56 8.01
C ILE A 116 15.38 -18.09 7.66
N ILE A 117 16.61 -17.59 7.57
CA ILE A 117 16.92 -16.33 6.90
C ILE A 117 17.83 -16.63 5.70
N ILE A 118 17.42 -16.21 4.51
CA ILE A 118 18.20 -16.31 3.28
C ILE A 118 18.60 -14.91 2.86
N ILE A 119 19.89 -14.69 2.62
CA ILE A 119 20.42 -13.42 2.12
C ILE A 119 21.18 -13.71 0.83
N ILE A 120 20.76 -13.10 -0.26
CA ILE A 120 21.38 -13.22 -1.58
C ILE A 120 22.06 -11.89 -1.87
N ILE A 121 23.37 -11.91 -2.08
CA ILE A 121 24.17 -10.73 -2.45
C ILE A 121 24.91 -11.11 -3.73
N THR A 122 24.45 -10.55 -4.86
CA THR A 122 24.99 -10.82 -6.21
C THR A 122 25.12 -12.32 -6.53
N SER A 123 26.27 -12.93 -6.25
CA SER A 123 26.58 -14.34 -6.49
C SER A 123 26.80 -15.17 -5.21
N THR A 124 26.53 -14.59 -4.04
CA THR A 124 26.67 -15.26 -2.74
C THR A 124 25.30 -15.45 -2.10
N ILE A 125 25.11 -16.60 -1.44
CA ILE A 125 23.87 -16.95 -0.77
C ILE A 125 24.23 -17.35 0.66
N ILE A 126 23.73 -16.62 1.64
CA ILE A 126 23.91 -16.92 3.06
C ILE A 126 22.59 -17.50 3.56
N ILE A 127 22.67 -18.64 4.26
CA ILE A 127 21.50 -19.32 4.82
C ILE A 127 21.72 -19.49 6.32
N ILE A 128 20.87 -18.85 7.11
CA ILE A 128 20.89 -18.93 8.58
C ILE A 128 19.70 -19.78 9.01
N ILE A 129 19.94 -20.80 9.82
CA ILE A 129 18.90 -21.71 10.32
C ILE A 129 18.78 -21.54 11.82
N ILE A 130 17.57 -21.15 12.27
CA ILE A 130 17.26 -20.76 13.65
C ILE A 130 16.72 -21.96 14.47
N ARG A 131 16.41 -23.09 13.83
CA ARG A 131 15.93 -24.29 14.54
C ARG A 131 16.50 -25.59 13.98
N THR A 132 17.17 -26.35 14.84
CA THR A 132 17.95 -27.56 14.54
C THR A 132 17.09 -28.74 14.10
N SER A 133 17.26 -29.19 12.84
CA SER A 133 17.33 -30.61 12.41
C SER A 133 17.37 -30.73 10.88
N THR A 134 18.30 -30.06 10.19
CA THR A 134 18.36 -30.11 8.71
C THR A 134 19.76 -30.49 8.23
N ILE A 135 19.81 -31.54 7.40
CA ILE A 135 20.98 -31.93 6.59
C ILE A 135 20.95 -31.06 5.34
N ILE A 136 22.08 -30.45 4.98
CA ILE A 136 22.12 -29.51 3.86
C ILE A 136 23.15 -29.98 2.85
N ASN A 137 22.68 -30.29 1.64
CA ASN A 137 23.52 -30.58 0.49
C ASN A 137 23.59 -29.32 -0.38
N VAL A 138 24.80 -28.79 -0.58
CA VAL A 138 25.00 -27.60 -1.40
C VAL A 138 25.92 -27.93 -2.55
N ASN A 139 25.38 -27.79 -3.76
CA ASN A 139 26.18 -27.78 -4.99
C ASN A 139 26.34 -26.33 -5.46
N ASN A 140 27.58 -25.85 -5.43
CA ASN A 140 28.09 -24.72 -6.19
C ASN A 140 27.38 -23.37 -6.00
N PHE A 141 27.71 -22.67 -4.92
CA PHE A 141 27.93 -21.22 -4.72
C PHE A 141 28.53 -21.08 -3.31
N ALA A 142 29.15 -19.94 -2.95
CA ALA A 142 29.67 -19.73 -1.59
C ALA A 142 28.48 -19.64 -0.62
N VAL A 143 28.09 -20.78 -0.05
CA VAL A 143 27.00 -20.90 0.94
C VAL A 143 27.59 -21.02 2.33
N ILE A 144 27.26 -20.05 3.18
CA ILE A 144 27.67 -20.00 4.58
C ILE A 144 26.47 -20.38 5.44
N PHE A 145 26.64 -21.41 6.27
CA PHE A 145 25.65 -21.82 7.26
C PHE A 145 26.01 -21.29 8.63
N ILE A 146 25.03 -20.64 9.26
CA ILE A 146 25.11 -20.19 10.65
C ILE A 146 23.93 -20.81 11.39
N LEU A 147 24.24 -21.52 12.46
CA LEU A 147 23.28 -22.18 13.34
C LEU A 147 23.21 -21.38 14.64
N ILE A 148 22.01 -20.94 15.00
CA ILE A 148 21.69 -20.12 16.18
C ILE A 148 20.55 -20.82 16.91
#